data_AF-A0A9P1CYR6-F1
#
_entry.id   AF-A0A9P1CYR6-F1
#
_cell.length_a   1.000
_cell.length_b   1.000
_cell.length_c   1.000
_cell.angle_alpha   90.00
_cell.angle_beta   90.00
_cell.angle_gamma   90.00
#
_symmetry.space_group_name_H-M   'P 1'
#
loop_
_entity.id
_entity.type
_entity.pdbx_description
1 polymer ?
#
loop_
_entity_poly.entity_id
_entity_poly.type
_entity_poly.pdbx_seq_one_letter_code
_entity_poly.pdbx_strand_id
1 'polypeptide(L)'
;MQLPEGMELHKKPTFTPKLFSSLTQADMKLKAGAADVDAETAKAKKDALSERTKSIHSERGRLWRIVHSPFFDLFFAMAILVNTVFIGVEVQISVDSSQQESLVIQVVRNVFTGLFTLELFLRMCAAGLCGFFCSEEWRWNMLDLFIVLSSWWETAVELLYASSDEGGGGVGLTGLRTLRIVRITRLVKLARVARILRFVMALRTLTQSIIYTLKSLIWALVLMTLIVYVFGILFVQAVDDHRKDPMSAMSQEEKDAADNYFGNLWLSMLSLFMSITGGVSWEQLLVPLHAVSPFWVFVFLFYVSFTIFAV
;
A
#
# COMPACT_ATOMS: atom_id res chain seq x y z
N MET A 1 82.44 12.02 65.34
CA MET A 1 83.29 10.81 65.35
C MET A 1 83.75 10.58 63.92
N GLN A 2 85.06 10.53 63.70
CA GLN A 2 85.72 10.49 62.40
C GLN A 2 85.83 9.06 61.83
N LEU A 3 85.70 8.97 60.49
CA LEU A 3 86.41 8.10 59.52
C LEU A 3 86.11 6.57 59.47
N PRO A 4 86.48 5.83 58.40
CA PRO A 4 86.96 6.22 57.06
C PRO A 4 86.34 5.45 55.85
N GLU A 5 86.85 5.86 54.69
CA GLU A 5 86.80 5.35 53.32
C GLU A 5 86.87 3.82 53.08
N GLY A 6 86.29 3.44 51.92
CA GLY A 6 86.89 2.42 51.05
C GLY A 6 85.92 1.39 50.49
N MET A 7 85.44 1.57 49.24
CA MET A 7 85.57 0.55 48.16
C MET A 7 84.99 1.10 46.84
N GLU A 8 85.86 1.21 45.84
CA GLU A 8 85.49 1.55 44.46
C GLU A 8 84.69 0.42 43.79
N LEU A 9 83.65 0.78 43.06
CA LEU A 9 83.19 0.02 41.90
C LEU A 9 83.05 0.99 40.73
N HIS A 10 84.13 1.10 39.95
CA HIS A 10 84.16 1.75 38.64
C HIS A 10 83.08 1.16 37.73
N LYS A 11 81.88 1.77 37.71
CA LYS A 11 80.88 1.53 36.66
C LYS A 11 81.36 2.20 35.38
N LYS A 12 81.63 1.40 34.35
CA LYS A 12 81.93 1.86 32.98
C LYS A 12 80.93 2.94 32.57
N PRO A 13 81.37 4.08 32.02
CA PRO A 13 80.45 5.08 31.48
C PRO A 13 79.67 4.45 30.32
N THR A 14 78.37 4.25 30.50
CA THR A 14 77.44 3.94 29.42
C THR A 14 77.34 5.17 28.54
N PHE A 15 78.07 5.14 27.43
CA PHE A 15 77.99 6.15 26.39
C PHE A 15 76.61 6.06 25.73
N THR A 16 75.65 6.82 26.26
CA THR A 16 74.41 7.12 25.54
C THR A 16 74.66 8.41 24.75
N PRO A 17 74.80 8.34 23.42
CA PRO A 17 75.02 9.54 22.63
C PRO A 17 73.79 10.46 22.75
N LYS A 18 74.01 11.70 23.20
CA LYS A 18 73.02 12.81 23.30
C LYS A 18 72.26 13.12 22.00
N LEU A 19 72.64 12.48 20.88
CA LEU A 19 72.03 12.61 19.57
C LEU A 19 70.63 11.99 19.49
N PHE A 20 70.37 10.90 20.22
CA PHE A 20 69.07 10.21 20.17
C PHE A 20 68.02 10.82 21.10
N SER A 21 68.44 11.54 22.15
CA SER A 21 67.53 12.26 23.06
C SER A 21 66.98 13.55 22.46
N SER A 22 67.71 14.21 21.55
CA SER A 22 67.24 15.41 20.86
C SER A 22 66.27 15.09 19.72
N LEU A 23 66.53 14.00 18.97
CA LEU A 23 65.62 13.46 17.96
C LEU A 23 64.26 13.08 18.57
N THR A 24 64.28 12.35 19.67
CA THR A 24 63.05 11.96 20.39
C THR A 24 62.27 13.16 20.94
N GLN A 25 62.95 14.22 21.38
CA GLN A 25 62.27 15.43 21.87
C GLN A 25 61.67 16.28 20.73
N ALA A 26 62.34 16.35 19.58
CA ALA A 26 61.81 17.02 18.38
C ALA A 26 60.61 16.27 17.80
N ASP A 27 60.71 14.94 17.69
CA ASP A 27 59.62 14.08 17.21
C ASP A 27 58.41 14.12 18.14
N MET A 28 58.61 14.16 19.46
CA MET A 28 57.52 14.34 20.43
C MET A 28 56.82 15.69 20.28
N LYS A 29 57.55 16.77 19.99
CA LYS A 29 56.94 18.09 19.72
C LYS A 29 56.16 18.12 18.41
N LEU A 30 56.68 17.49 17.36
CA LEU A 30 55.97 17.35 16.09
C LEU A 30 54.69 16.53 16.25
N LYS A 31 54.73 15.43 17.02
CA LYS A 31 53.57 14.58 17.29
C LYS A 31 52.53 15.28 18.18
N ALA A 32 52.97 16.06 19.16
CA ALA A 32 52.08 16.88 19.99
C ALA A 32 51.41 17.99 19.16
N GLY A 33 52.16 18.67 18.29
CA GLY A 33 51.61 19.68 17.37
C GLY A 33 50.62 19.08 16.36
N ALA A 34 50.90 17.90 15.81
CA ALA A 34 49.96 17.19 14.95
C ALA A 34 48.67 16.78 15.69
N ALA A 35 48.78 16.32 16.94
CA ALA A 35 47.64 15.97 17.77
C ALA A 35 46.75 17.18 18.11
N ASP A 36 47.35 18.36 18.36
CA ASP A 36 46.60 19.60 18.60
C ASP A 36 45.85 20.06 17.34
N VAL A 37 46.47 19.97 16.16
CA VAL A 37 45.82 20.31 14.88
C VAL A 37 44.66 19.34 14.57
N ASP A 38 44.83 18.05 14.85
CA ASP A 38 43.76 17.05 14.71
C ASP A 38 42.62 17.29 15.72
N ALA A 39 42.94 17.72 16.94
CA ALA A 39 41.94 18.06 17.95
C ALA A 39 41.15 19.33 17.57
N GLU A 40 41.82 20.33 17.01
CA GLU A 40 41.20 21.59 16.56
C GLU A 40 40.29 21.37 15.35
N THR A 41 40.72 20.56 14.37
CA THR A 41 39.89 20.18 13.22
C THR A 41 38.70 19.31 13.63
N ALA A 42 38.87 18.39 14.59
CA ALA A 42 37.75 17.61 15.15
C ALA A 42 36.73 18.49 15.87
N LYS A 43 37.19 19.50 16.62
CA LYS A 43 36.33 20.47 17.31
C LYS A 43 35.56 21.34 16.31
N ALA A 44 36.24 21.89 15.30
CA ALA A 44 35.61 22.67 14.23
C ALA A 44 34.55 21.86 13.48
N LYS A 45 34.81 20.58 13.20
CA LYS A 45 33.84 19.67 12.57
C LYS A 45 32.62 19.42 13.46
N LYS A 46 32.83 19.26 14.77
CA LYS A 46 31.75 19.07 15.76
C LYS A 46 30.89 20.33 15.90
N ASP A 47 31.51 21.50 15.93
CA ASP A 47 30.81 22.79 16.03
C ASP A 47 29.99 23.07 14.76
N ALA A 48 30.57 22.82 13.56
CA ALA A 48 29.85 22.91 12.30
C ALA A 48 28.65 21.94 12.21
N LEU A 49 28.79 20.72 12.75
CA LEU A 49 27.71 19.72 12.76
C LEU A 49 26.60 20.09 13.76
N SER A 50 26.97 20.68 14.91
CA SER A 50 26.05 21.24 15.90
C SER A 50 25.26 22.42 15.33
N GLU A 51 25.94 23.34 14.66
CA GLU A 51 25.32 24.51 14.02
C GLU A 51 24.37 24.10 12.89
N ARG A 52 24.77 23.13 12.06
CA ARG A 52 23.91 22.53 11.03
C ARG A 52 22.70 21.83 11.63
N THR A 53 22.86 21.12 12.75
CA THR A 53 21.75 20.46 13.46
C THR A 53 20.75 21.46 14.04
N LYS A 54 21.25 22.59 14.58
CA LYS A 54 20.40 23.68 15.09
C LYS A 54 19.64 24.39 13.98
N SER A 55 20.30 24.68 12.85
CA SER A 55 19.66 25.27 11.67
C SER A 55 18.54 24.38 11.15
N ILE A 56 18.81 23.08 10.96
CA ILE A 56 17.81 22.10 10.52
C ILE A 56 16.64 22.01 11.51
N HIS A 57 16.88 22.03 12.82
CA HIS A 57 15.80 22.04 13.82
C HIS A 57 14.95 23.31 13.78
N SER A 58 15.57 24.48 13.56
CA SER A 58 14.87 25.77 13.46
C SER A 58 13.96 25.84 12.24
N GLU A 59 14.47 25.42 11.07
CA GLU A 59 13.68 25.37 9.83
C GLU A 59 12.55 24.33 9.92
N ARG A 60 12.84 23.15 10.49
CA ARG A 60 11.82 22.14 10.77
C ARG A 60 10.74 22.66 11.70
N GLY A 61 11.08 23.42 12.74
CA GLY A 61 10.10 24.01 13.66
C GLY A 61 9.16 25.00 12.97
N ARG A 62 9.67 25.79 12.02
CA ARG A 62 8.85 26.71 11.22
C ARG A 62 7.95 25.96 10.24
N LEU A 63 8.51 25.00 9.50
CA LEU A 63 7.76 24.16 8.56
C LEU A 63 6.66 23.36 9.29
N TRP A 64 6.98 22.80 10.45
CA TRP A 64 6.02 22.08 11.28
C TRP A 64 4.83 22.95 11.68
N ARG A 65 5.07 24.21 12.05
CA ARG A 65 4.01 25.17 12.38
C ARG A 65 3.13 25.53 11.18
N ILE A 66 3.71 25.66 9.98
CA ILE A 66 2.97 25.96 8.76
C ILE A 66 2.09 24.77 8.37
N VAL A 67 2.66 23.57 8.35
CA VAL A 67 1.99 22.32 7.96
C VAL A 67 0.85 21.94 8.90
N HIS A 68 0.98 22.21 10.21
CA HIS A 68 -0.08 21.96 11.20
C HIS A 68 -1.05 23.13 11.36
N SER A 69 -0.98 24.15 10.49
CA SER A 69 -1.94 25.25 10.56
C SER A 69 -3.29 24.82 9.96
N PRO A 70 -4.43 25.18 10.58
CA PRO A 70 -5.75 24.81 10.07
C PRO A 70 -6.03 25.40 8.69
N PHE A 71 -5.40 26.52 8.34
CA PHE A 71 -5.49 27.12 7.02
C PHE A 71 -4.81 26.28 5.93
N PHE A 72 -3.66 25.67 6.25
CA PHE A 72 -2.98 24.75 5.33
C PHE A 72 -3.85 23.53 5.05
N ASP A 73 -4.42 22.92 6.09
CA ASP A 73 -5.30 21.77 5.92
C ASP A 73 -6.60 22.13 5.19
N LEU A 74 -7.21 23.30 5.46
CA LEU A 74 -8.38 23.78 4.74
C LEU A 74 -8.07 24.02 3.25
N PHE A 75 -6.91 24.61 2.92
CA PHE A 75 -6.50 24.83 1.54
C PHE A 75 -6.39 23.52 0.76
N PHE A 76 -5.70 22.51 1.31
CA PHE A 76 -5.56 21.23 0.64
C PHE A 76 -6.86 20.42 0.62
N ALA A 77 -7.70 20.52 1.64
CA ALA A 77 -9.04 19.95 1.62
C ALA A 77 -9.89 20.54 0.48
N MET A 78 -9.88 21.87 0.32
CA MET A 78 -10.57 22.53 -0.80
C MET A 78 -9.97 22.13 -2.15
N ALA A 79 -8.65 22.03 -2.27
CA ALA A 79 -7.99 21.57 -3.49
C ALA A 79 -8.41 20.14 -3.87
N ILE A 80 -8.58 19.24 -2.89
CA ILE A 80 -9.09 17.87 -3.12
C ILE A 80 -10.54 17.89 -3.61
N LEU A 81 -11.39 18.73 -3.03
CA LEU A 81 -12.78 18.86 -3.47
C LEU A 81 -12.86 19.34 -4.91
N VAL A 82 -12.10 20.39 -5.26
CA VAL A 82 -12.03 20.90 -6.63
C VAL A 82 -11.45 19.83 -7.57
N ASN A 83 -10.40 19.12 -7.15
CA ASN A 83 -9.82 18.03 -7.94
C ASN A 83 -10.82 16.90 -8.19
N THR A 84 -11.66 16.57 -7.20
CA THR A 84 -12.69 15.53 -7.32
C THR A 84 -13.77 15.92 -8.33
N VAL A 85 -14.25 17.17 -8.28
CA VAL A 85 -15.18 17.70 -9.28
C VAL A 85 -14.55 17.67 -10.67
N PHE A 86 -13.27 18.04 -10.78
CA PHE A 86 -12.54 18.01 -12.04
C PHE A 86 -12.42 16.60 -12.62
N ILE A 87 -12.15 15.58 -11.80
CA ILE A 87 -12.15 14.17 -12.21
C ILE A 87 -13.53 13.78 -12.78
N GLY A 88 -14.62 14.24 -12.16
CA GLY A 88 -15.98 14.00 -12.67
C GLY A 88 -16.23 14.63 -14.04
N VAL A 89 -15.81 15.88 -14.22
CA VAL A 89 -15.90 16.58 -15.52
C VAL A 89 -15.06 15.88 -16.59
N GLU A 90 -13.84 15.48 -16.25
CA GLU A 90 -12.95 14.73 -17.13
C GLU A 90 -13.60 13.42 -17.60
N VAL A 91 -14.24 12.68 -16.70
CA VAL A 91 -14.97 11.45 -17.05
C VAL A 91 -16.11 11.74 -18.01
N GLN A 92 -16.93 12.77 -17.74
CA GLN A 92 -18.04 13.15 -18.62
C GLN A 92 -17.55 13.50 -20.04
N ILE A 93 -16.51 14.32 -20.13
CA ILE A 93 -15.91 14.70 -21.43
C ILE A 93 -15.35 13.47 -22.14
N SER A 94 -14.72 12.53 -21.42
CA SER A 94 -14.17 11.29 -22.01
C SER A 94 -15.23 10.34 -22.58
N VAL A 95 -16.48 10.45 -22.12
CA VAL A 95 -17.61 9.67 -22.62
C VAL A 95 -18.25 10.37 -23.83
N ASP A 96 -18.44 11.69 -23.76
CA ASP A 96 -19.11 12.47 -24.80
C ASP A 96 -18.22 12.74 -26.02
N SER A 97 -16.91 12.88 -25.82
CA SER A 97 -15.94 13.14 -26.87
C SER A 97 -15.02 11.93 -27.04
N SER A 98 -15.21 11.13 -28.09
CA SER A 98 -14.31 10.02 -28.46
C SER A 98 -12.95 10.50 -29.02
N GLN A 99 -12.61 11.78 -28.84
CA GLN A 99 -11.41 12.41 -29.34
C GLN A 99 -10.41 12.72 -28.22
N GLN A 100 -9.16 12.85 -28.64
CA GLN A 100 -7.94 13.18 -27.89
C GLN A 100 -8.18 14.17 -26.76
N GLU A 101 -7.70 13.85 -25.55
CA GLU A 101 -7.84 14.72 -24.38
C GLU A 101 -7.35 16.14 -24.70
N SER A 102 -8.17 17.15 -24.34
CA SER A 102 -7.77 18.55 -24.47
C SER A 102 -6.50 18.80 -23.63
N LEU A 103 -5.52 19.51 -24.21
CA LEU A 103 -4.30 19.94 -23.51
C LEU A 103 -4.61 20.65 -22.19
N VAL A 104 -5.75 21.33 -22.10
CA VAL A 104 -6.22 21.99 -20.87
C VAL A 104 -6.42 20.97 -19.74
N ILE A 105 -7.01 19.81 -20.04
CA ILE A 105 -7.28 18.77 -19.04
C ILE A 105 -5.96 18.18 -18.50
N GLN A 106 -5.01 17.91 -19.39
CA GLN A 106 -3.69 17.42 -19.02
C GLN A 106 -2.92 18.42 -18.15
N VAL A 107 -2.94 19.72 -18.51
CA VAL A 107 -2.28 20.77 -17.72
C VAL A 107 -2.90 20.87 -16.32
N VAL A 108 -4.23 20.90 -16.21
CA VAL A 108 -4.91 20.99 -14.91
C VAL A 108 -4.60 19.76 -14.04
N ARG A 109 -4.59 18.55 -14.64
CA ARG A 109 -4.20 17.31 -13.95
C ARG A 109 -2.78 17.39 -13.41
N ASN A 110 -1.82 17.85 -14.22
CA ASN A 110 -0.42 18.00 -13.82
C ASN A 110 -0.25 19.05 -12.72
N VAL A 111 -1.02 20.14 -12.76
CA VAL A 111 -1.04 21.15 -11.68
C VAL A 111 -1.50 20.53 -10.36
N PHE A 112 -2.60 19.77 -10.36
CA PHE A 112 -3.05 19.08 -9.15
C PHE A 112 -2.03 18.04 -8.65
N THR A 113 -1.44 17.24 -9.54
CA THR A 113 -0.38 16.29 -9.18
C THR A 113 0.81 17.00 -8.55
N GLY A 114 1.26 18.12 -9.13
CA GLY A 114 2.34 18.94 -8.58
C GLY A 114 1.99 19.52 -7.22
N LEU A 115 0.78 20.06 -7.06
CA LEU A 115 0.29 20.64 -5.81
C LEU A 115 0.25 19.62 -4.67
N PHE A 116 -0.26 18.41 -4.92
CA PHE A 116 -0.26 17.33 -3.93
C PHE A 116 1.12 16.73 -3.67
N THR A 117 2.00 16.73 -4.67
CA THR A 117 3.41 16.33 -4.48
C THR A 117 4.11 17.32 -3.55
N LEU A 118 3.87 18.62 -3.74
CA LEU A 118 4.41 19.67 -2.88
C LEU A 118 3.88 19.55 -1.45
N GLU A 119 2.58 19.31 -1.27
CA GLU A 119 1.97 19.06 0.03
C GLU A 119 2.66 17.92 0.78
N LEU A 120 2.78 16.77 0.12
CA LEU A 120 3.40 15.57 0.67
C LEU A 120 4.86 15.82 1.02
N PHE A 121 5.59 16.52 0.15
CA PHE A 121 6.99 16.88 0.37
C PHE A 121 7.15 17.79 1.59
N LEU A 122 6.32 18.84 1.71
CA LEU A 122 6.34 19.74 2.87
C LEU A 122 6.04 18.99 4.17
N ARG A 123 5.06 18.08 4.16
CA ARG A 123 4.77 17.21 5.32
C ARG A 123 5.93 16.29 5.66
N MET A 124 6.55 15.67 4.66
CA MET A 124 7.71 14.80 4.86
C MET A 124 8.93 15.56 5.40
N CYS A 125 9.17 16.80 4.94
CA CYS A 125 10.23 17.66 5.47
C CYS A 125 9.95 18.10 6.91
N ALA A 126 8.70 18.44 7.23
CA ALA A 126 8.27 18.86 8.56
C ALA A 126 8.34 17.73 9.60
N ALA A 127 7.90 16.51 9.24
CA ALA A 127 7.93 15.35 10.12
C ALA A 127 9.30 14.65 10.16
N GLY A 128 10.12 14.82 9.11
CA GLY A 128 11.32 14.01 8.87
C GLY A 128 10.98 12.58 8.42
N LEU A 129 11.92 11.88 7.76
CA LEU A 129 11.69 10.53 7.24
C LEU A 129 11.23 9.55 8.33
N CYS A 130 11.96 9.41 9.43
CA CYS A 130 11.53 8.50 10.52
C CYS A 130 10.20 8.93 11.15
N GLY A 131 9.94 10.22 11.29
CA GLY A 131 8.68 10.72 11.86
C GLY A 131 7.48 10.49 10.94
N PHE A 132 7.68 10.56 9.61
CA PHE A 132 6.63 10.33 8.63
C PHE A 132 6.15 8.87 8.62
N PHE A 133 7.09 7.92 8.64
CA PHE A 133 6.79 6.48 8.60
C PHE A 133 6.42 5.87 9.95
N CYS A 134 6.87 6.43 11.08
CA CYS A 134 6.57 5.90 12.43
C CYS A 134 5.55 6.73 13.22
N SER A 135 4.87 7.69 12.58
CA SER A 135 3.80 8.46 13.24
C SER A 135 2.57 7.61 13.53
N GLU A 136 1.74 8.06 14.48
CA GLU A 136 0.42 7.46 14.74
C GLU A 136 -0.48 7.45 13.49
N GLU A 137 -0.22 8.40 12.56
CA GLU A 137 -0.95 8.56 11.30
C GLU A 137 -0.25 7.91 10.09
N TRP A 138 0.73 7.05 10.31
CA TRP A 138 1.56 6.49 9.22
C TRP A 138 0.74 5.85 8.10
N ARG A 139 -0.42 5.23 8.41
CA ARG A 139 -1.32 4.62 7.41
C ARG A 139 -1.86 5.64 6.41
N TRP A 140 -2.23 6.82 6.87
CA TRP A 140 -2.75 7.90 6.02
C TRP A 140 -1.64 8.54 5.20
N ASN A 141 -0.47 8.72 5.81
CA ASN A 141 0.73 9.18 5.15
C ASN A 141 1.19 8.21 4.04
N MET A 142 1.09 6.89 4.25
CA MET A 142 1.35 5.86 3.24
C MET A 142 0.33 5.88 2.12
N LEU A 143 -0.95 6.07 2.42
CA LEU A 143 -1.99 6.23 1.42
C LEU A 143 -1.72 7.46 0.54
N ASP A 144 -1.38 8.61 1.12
CA ASP A 144 -1.05 9.82 0.36
C ASP A 144 0.18 9.61 -0.53
N LEU A 145 1.23 8.99 -0.01
CA LEU A 145 2.44 8.63 -0.76
C LEU A 145 2.11 7.71 -1.94
N PHE A 146 1.35 6.64 -1.70
CA PHE A 146 0.92 5.72 -2.75
C PHE A 146 0.14 6.45 -3.84
N ILE A 147 -0.80 7.32 -3.46
CA ILE A 147 -1.59 8.06 -4.44
C ILE A 147 -0.70 9.03 -5.23
N VAL A 148 0.24 9.76 -4.61
CA VAL A 148 1.15 10.65 -5.35
C VAL A 148 2.00 9.85 -6.34
N LEU A 149 2.61 8.75 -5.89
CA LEU A 149 3.43 7.88 -6.76
C LEU A 149 2.61 7.30 -7.91
N SER A 150 1.36 6.90 -7.64
CA SER A 150 0.47 6.38 -8.67
C SER A 150 0.07 7.43 -9.71
N SER A 151 -0.06 8.71 -9.32
CA SER A 151 -0.27 9.82 -10.26
C SER A 151 0.95 10.06 -11.14
N TRP A 152 2.17 10.01 -10.58
CA TRP A 152 3.40 10.13 -11.36
C TRP A 152 3.57 8.97 -12.33
N TRP A 153 3.24 7.74 -11.89
CA TRP A 153 3.24 6.56 -12.74
C TRP A 153 2.27 6.73 -13.91
N GLU A 154 1.05 7.19 -13.65
CA GLU A 154 0.05 7.46 -14.68
C GLU A 154 0.56 8.47 -15.72
N THR A 155 1.10 9.61 -15.28
CA THR A 155 1.68 10.62 -16.17
C THR A 155 2.85 10.08 -16.98
N ALA A 156 3.72 9.25 -16.37
CA ALA A 156 4.84 8.64 -17.08
C ALA A 156 4.37 7.66 -18.17
N VAL A 157 3.35 6.85 -17.87
CA VAL A 157 2.73 5.92 -18.81
C VAL A 157 2.08 6.67 -19.97
N GLU A 158 1.34 7.75 -19.70
CA GLU A 158 0.74 8.61 -20.72
C GLU A 158 1.79 9.24 -21.65
N LEU A 159 2.90 9.73 -21.08
CA LEU A 159 4.01 10.31 -21.84
C LEU A 159 4.71 9.27 -22.73
N LEU A 160 4.96 8.06 -22.19
CA LEU A 160 5.58 6.97 -22.95
C LEU A 160 4.71 6.55 -24.14
N TYR A 161 3.39 6.50 -23.96
CA TYR A 161 2.45 6.19 -25.05
C TYR A 161 2.40 7.31 -26.10
N ALA A 162 2.36 8.58 -25.69
CA ALA A 162 2.43 9.70 -26.62
C ALA A 162 3.70 9.68 -27.48
N SER A 163 4.83 9.23 -26.92
CA SER A 163 6.09 9.08 -27.66
C SER A 163 6.17 7.82 -28.55
N SER A 164 5.28 6.84 -28.35
CA SER A 164 5.28 5.57 -29.09
C SER A 164 4.52 5.65 -30.42
N ASP A 165 3.64 6.65 -30.59
CA ASP A 165 2.83 6.83 -31.81
C ASP A 165 3.65 7.29 -33.04
N GLU A 166 4.88 7.78 -32.85
CA GLU A 166 5.77 8.16 -33.96
C GLU A 166 6.67 7.01 -34.46
N GLY A 167 6.70 5.85 -33.77
CA GLY A 167 7.59 4.74 -34.08
C GLY A 167 6.82 3.44 -34.37
N GLY A 168 6.28 3.30 -35.58
CA GLY A 168 5.59 2.08 -36.02
C GLY A 168 6.47 0.84 -35.90
N GLY A 169 6.25 0.02 -34.87
CA GLY A 169 7.07 -1.19 -34.67
C GLY A 169 6.76 -1.99 -33.41
N GLY A 170 5.60 -2.66 -33.39
CA GLY A 170 5.20 -3.62 -32.36
C GLY A 170 4.17 -3.01 -31.41
N VAL A 171 3.02 -3.63 -31.13
CA VAL A 171 2.91 -4.98 -30.58
C VAL A 171 1.46 -5.45 -30.71
N GLY A 172 1.18 -6.53 -31.45
CA GLY A 172 -0.16 -7.16 -31.52
C GLY A 172 -0.69 -7.73 -30.19
N LEU A 173 0.13 -7.71 -29.13
CA LEU A 173 -0.21 -8.05 -27.73
C LEU A 173 -0.45 -6.81 -26.83
N THR A 174 -0.31 -5.58 -27.35
CA THR A 174 -0.45 -4.35 -26.53
C THR A 174 -1.90 -3.94 -26.36
N GLY A 175 -2.79 -4.11 -27.35
CA GLY A 175 -4.17 -3.64 -27.23
C GLY A 175 -4.88 -4.10 -25.95
N LEU A 176 -4.82 -5.39 -25.62
CA LEU A 176 -5.47 -5.92 -24.40
C LEU A 176 -4.76 -5.51 -23.10
N ARG A 177 -3.42 -5.39 -23.11
CA ARG A 177 -2.65 -4.92 -21.95
C ARG A 177 -2.86 -3.43 -21.72
N THR A 178 -2.85 -2.62 -22.77
CA THR A 178 -3.09 -1.19 -22.77
C THR A 178 -4.52 -0.89 -22.30
N LEU A 179 -5.54 -1.58 -22.83
CA LEU A 179 -6.93 -1.44 -22.34
C LEU A 179 -7.06 -1.81 -20.86
N ARG A 180 -6.33 -2.83 -20.38
CA ARG A 180 -6.31 -3.19 -18.95
C ARG A 180 -5.62 -2.13 -18.10
N ILE A 181 -4.48 -1.60 -18.55
CA ILE A 181 -3.73 -0.56 -17.84
C ILE A 181 -4.55 0.73 -17.74
N VAL A 182 -5.20 1.16 -18.82
CA VAL A 182 -6.08 2.33 -18.84
C VAL A 182 -7.26 2.17 -17.88
N ARG A 183 -7.80 0.95 -17.71
CA ARG A 183 -8.85 0.70 -16.70
C ARG A 183 -8.31 0.81 -15.27
N ILE A 184 -7.10 0.32 -15.03
CA ILE A 184 -6.47 0.41 -13.70
C ILE A 184 -6.15 1.86 -13.35
N THR A 185 -5.64 2.67 -14.27
CA THR A 185 -5.36 4.09 -14.02
C THR A 185 -6.63 4.86 -13.68
N ARG A 186 -7.78 4.53 -14.29
CA ARG A 186 -9.09 5.10 -13.90
C ARG A 186 -9.46 4.79 -12.44
N LEU A 187 -9.25 3.56 -11.97
CA LEU A 187 -9.51 3.19 -10.57
C LEU A 187 -8.58 3.94 -9.60
N VAL A 188 -7.33 4.13 -10.00
CA VAL A 188 -6.34 4.88 -9.22
C VAL A 188 -6.75 6.36 -9.07
N LYS A 189 -7.38 6.98 -10.08
CA LYS A 189 -7.93 8.35 -9.95
C LYS A 189 -8.96 8.43 -8.82
N LEU A 190 -9.80 7.41 -8.66
CA LEU A 190 -10.79 7.37 -7.57
C LEU A 190 -10.13 7.28 -6.19
N ALA A 191 -8.96 6.66 -6.08
CA ALA A 191 -8.20 6.64 -4.83
C ALA A 191 -7.82 8.06 -4.36
N ARG A 192 -7.69 9.05 -5.27
CA ARG A 192 -7.42 10.46 -4.91
C ARG A 192 -8.56 11.05 -4.07
N VAL A 193 -9.80 10.64 -4.31
CA VAL A 193 -10.97 11.06 -3.52
C VAL A 193 -10.84 10.59 -2.08
N ALA A 194 -10.24 9.41 -1.86
CA ALA A 194 -10.02 8.88 -0.51
C ALA A 194 -9.10 9.77 0.36
N ARG A 195 -8.35 10.71 -0.24
CA ARG A 195 -7.58 11.70 0.53
C ARG A 195 -8.47 12.58 1.40
N ILE A 196 -9.73 12.83 1.04
CA ILE A 196 -10.64 13.62 1.89
C ILE A 196 -10.84 12.98 3.27
N LEU A 197 -10.75 11.65 3.34
CA LEU A 197 -10.94 10.88 4.58
C LEU A 197 -9.91 11.24 5.65
N ARG A 198 -8.71 11.69 5.24
CA ARG A 198 -7.66 12.07 6.18
C ARG A 198 -7.93 13.43 6.85
N PHE A 199 -8.59 14.35 6.14
CA PHE A 199 -8.83 15.73 6.61
C PHE A 199 -10.08 15.85 7.47
N VAL A 200 -11.09 15.03 7.17
CA VAL A 200 -12.35 15.06 7.89
C VAL A 200 -12.32 14.02 9.00
N MET A 201 -12.11 14.50 10.24
CA MET A 201 -12.05 13.65 11.43
C MET A 201 -13.27 12.71 11.54
N ALA A 202 -14.48 13.21 11.24
CA ALA A 202 -15.70 12.39 11.23
C ALA A 202 -15.61 11.22 10.23
N LEU A 203 -15.14 11.46 8.99
CA LEU A 203 -14.96 10.40 7.99
C LEU A 203 -13.87 9.41 8.39
N ARG A 204 -12.80 9.87 9.05
CA ARG A 204 -11.74 9.01 9.56
C ARG A 204 -12.28 8.04 10.62
N THR A 205 -13.05 8.55 11.58
CA THR A 205 -13.66 7.72 12.62
C THR A 205 -14.62 6.69 12.01
N LEU A 206 -15.49 7.11 11.09
CA LEU A 206 -16.39 6.20 10.38
C LEU A 206 -15.62 5.12 9.60
N THR A 207 -14.56 5.50 8.89
CA THR A 207 -13.73 4.55 8.14
C THR A 207 -13.05 3.54 9.05
N GLN A 208 -12.52 3.98 10.21
CA GLN A 208 -11.96 3.06 11.20
C GLN A 208 -13.03 2.09 11.72
N SER A 209 -14.22 2.59 12.08
CA SER A 209 -15.34 1.73 12.49
C SER A 209 -15.68 0.68 11.43
N ILE A 210 -15.75 1.07 10.16
CA ILE A 210 -16.00 0.14 9.04
C ILE A 210 -14.89 -0.91 8.95
N ILE A 211 -13.62 -0.52 9.04
CA ILE A 211 -12.48 -1.46 8.99
C ILE A 211 -12.56 -2.46 10.15
N TYR A 212 -12.92 -2.01 11.35
CA TYR A 212 -13.08 -2.89 12.51
C TYR A 212 -14.24 -3.87 12.31
N THR A 213 -15.39 -3.42 11.79
CA THR A 213 -16.52 -4.32 11.51
C THR A 213 -16.24 -5.28 10.35
N LEU A 214 -15.50 -4.83 9.33
CA LEU A 214 -15.08 -5.67 8.20
C LEU A 214 -14.25 -6.86 8.66
N LYS A 215 -13.39 -6.69 9.68
CA LYS A 215 -12.61 -7.80 10.23
C LYS A 215 -13.51 -8.94 10.75
N SER A 216 -14.60 -8.61 11.43
CA SER A 216 -15.58 -9.61 11.89
C SER A 216 -16.39 -10.16 10.72
N LEU A 217 -16.76 -9.30 9.77
CA LEU A 217 -17.51 -9.70 8.57
C LEU A 217 -16.72 -10.71 7.72
N ILE A 218 -15.40 -10.57 7.61
CA ILE A 218 -14.55 -11.53 6.88
C ILE A 218 -14.71 -12.94 7.46
N TRP A 219 -14.72 -13.09 8.78
CA TRP A 219 -14.93 -14.41 9.41
C TRP A 219 -16.33 -14.96 9.16
N ALA A 220 -17.35 -14.10 9.18
CA ALA A 220 -18.71 -14.50 8.81
C ALA A 220 -18.79 -14.94 7.34
N LEU A 221 -18.14 -14.22 6.41
CA LEU A 221 -18.06 -14.59 5.00
C LEU A 221 -17.28 -15.89 4.77
N VAL A 222 -16.21 -16.13 5.53
CA VAL A 222 -15.46 -17.40 5.50
C VAL A 222 -16.36 -18.55 5.96
N LEU A 223 -17.09 -18.38 7.07
CA LEU A 223 -18.05 -19.37 7.56
C LEU A 223 -19.15 -19.63 6.53
N MET A 224 -19.73 -18.57 5.95
CA MET A 224 -20.73 -18.66 4.88
C MET A 224 -20.19 -19.46 3.69
N THR A 225 -18.98 -19.15 3.24
CA THR A 225 -18.32 -19.85 2.13
C THR A 225 -18.08 -21.32 2.45
N LEU A 226 -17.70 -21.64 3.69
CA LEU A 226 -17.50 -23.03 4.13
C LEU A 226 -18.81 -23.82 4.11
N ILE A 227 -19.91 -23.22 4.60
CA ILE A 227 -21.24 -23.85 4.56
C ILE A 227 -21.66 -24.11 3.10
N VAL A 228 -21.57 -23.09 2.24
CA VAL A 228 -21.85 -23.21 0.79
C VAL A 228 -21.00 -24.30 0.14
N TYR A 229 -19.71 -24.39 0.50
CA TYR A 229 -18.80 -25.41 -0.01
C TYR A 229 -19.22 -26.83 0.39
N VAL A 230 -19.53 -27.05 1.67
CA VAL A 230 -19.95 -28.38 2.16
C VAL A 230 -21.25 -28.82 1.50
N PHE A 231 -22.27 -27.96 1.46
CA PHE A 231 -23.54 -28.28 0.80
C PHE A 231 -23.38 -28.42 -0.72
N GLY A 232 -22.50 -27.63 -1.33
CA GLY A 232 -22.16 -27.76 -2.75
C GLY A 232 -21.61 -29.14 -3.09
N ILE A 233 -20.69 -29.67 -2.27
CA ILE A 233 -20.20 -31.05 -2.43
C ILE A 233 -21.34 -32.04 -2.32
N LEU A 234 -22.17 -31.92 -1.28
CA LEU A 234 -23.27 -32.86 -1.02
C LEU A 234 -24.25 -32.93 -2.19
N PHE A 235 -24.69 -31.79 -2.74
CA PHE A 235 -25.63 -31.78 -3.86
C PHE A 235 -25.03 -32.23 -5.18
N VAL A 236 -23.78 -31.85 -5.48
CA VAL A 236 -23.10 -32.35 -6.69
C VAL A 236 -22.94 -33.87 -6.63
N GLN A 237 -22.56 -34.42 -5.48
CA GLN A 237 -22.47 -35.87 -5.30
C GLN A 237 -23.83 -36.55 -5.43
N ALA A 238 -24.87 -36.01 -4.79
CA ALA A 238 -26.23 -36.55 -4.87
C ALA A 238 -26.75 -36.63 -6.31
N VAL A 239 -26.56 -35.55 -7.08
CA VAL A 239 -27.01 -35.45 -8.47
C VAL A 239 -26.17 -36.34 -9.38
N ASP A 240 -24.84 -36.38 -9.21
CA ASP A 240 -23.95 -37.20 -10.03
C ASP A 240 -24.12 -38.70 -9.76
N ASP A 241 -24.33 -39.11 -8.50
CA ASP A 241 -24.62 -40.50 -8.14
C ASP A 241 -25.95 -40.96 -8.75
N HIS A 242 -26.99 -40.11 -8.69
CA HIS A 242 -28.27 -40.41 -9.33
C HIS A 242 -28.14 -40.49 -10.85
N ARG A 243 -27.33 -39.63 -11.48
CA ARG A 243 -27.10 -39.65 -12.93
C ARG A 243 -26.36 -40.90 -13.40
N LYS A 244 -25.52 -41.49 -12.54
CA LYS A 244 -24.76 -42.71 -12.83
C LYS A 244 -25.57 -43.99 -12.61
N ASP A 245 -26.68 -43.93 -11.88
CA ASP A 245 -27.54 -45.07 -11.65
C ASP A 245 -28.22 -45.49 -12.98
N PRO A 246 -27.96 -46.69 -13.52
CA PRO A 246 -28.57 -47.14 -14.78
C PRO A 246 -30.09 -47.34 -14.69
N MET A 247 -30.66 -47.35 -13.48
CA MET A 247 -32.09 -47.53 -13.23
C MET A 247 -32.83 -46.19 -13.02
N SER A 248 -32.11 -45.08 -12.89
CA SER A 248 -32.71 -43.75 -12.77
C SER A 248 -33.14 -43.21 -14.13
N ALA A 249 -34.35 -42.68 -14.20
CA ALA A 249 -34.87 -42.02 -15.39
C ALA A 249 -35.16 -40.55 -15.06
N MET A 250 -34.21 -39.67 -15.39
CA MET A 250 -34.44 -38.23 -15.38
C MET A 250 -34.99 -37.77 -16.73
N SER A 251 -36.00 -36.90 -16.69
CA SER A 251 -36.48 -36.13 -17.84
C SER A 251 -35.38 -35.22 -18.38
N GLN A 252 -35.56 -34.72 -19.62
CA GLN A 252 -34.58 -33.82 -20.22
C GLN A 252 -34.46 -32.50 -19.43
N GLU A 253 -35.57 -31.99 -18.91
CA GLU A 253 -35.62 -30.75 -18.12
C GLU A 253 -34.82 -30.88 -16.82
N GLU A 254 -34.95 -32.01 -16.11
CA GLU A 254 -34.19 -32.26 -14.87
C GLU A 254 -32.69 -32.41 -15.14
N LYS A 255 -32.31 -33.00 -16.28
CA LYS A 255 -30.89 -33.11 -16.70
C LYS A 255 -30.30 -31.74 -17.03
N ASP A 256 -31.04 -30.94 -17.79
CA ASP A 256 -30.61 -29.59 -18.14
C ASP A 256 -30.46 -28.72 -16.88
N ALA A 257 -31.39 -28.84 -15.92
CA ALA A 257 -31.29 -28.15 -14.62
C ALA A 257 -30.13 -28.69 -13.77
N ALA A 258 -29.90 -30.00 -13.73
CA ALA A 258 -28.77 -30.61 -13.04
C ALA A 258 -27.43 -30.10 -13.59
N ASP A 259 -27.27 -30.01 -14.91
CA ASP A 259 -26.05 -29.52 -15.52
C ASP A 259 -25.85 -28.00 -15.29
N ASN A 260 -26.93 -27.22 -15.32
CA ASN A 260 -26.89 -25.76 -15.12
C ASN A 260 -26.64 -25.33 -13.67
N TYR A 261 -27.08 -26.11 -12.68
CA TYR A 261 -26.96 -25.72 -11.26
C TYR A 261 -25.99 -26.61 -10.48
N PHE A 262 -25.88 -27.90 -10.80
CA PHE A 262 -25.08 -28.89 -10.06
C PHE A 262 -24.03 -29.60 -10.93
N GLY A 263 -23.75 -29.12 -12.14
CA GLY A 263 -22.82 -29.78 -13.07
C GLY A 263 -21.36 -29.82 -12.61
N ASN A 264 -20.94 -28.88 -11.75
CA ASN A 264 -19.65 -28.91 -11.07
C ASN A 264 -19.70 -28.16 -9.74
N LEU A 265 -18.67 -28.34 -8.92
CA LEU A 265 -18.61 -27.75 -7.56
C LEU A 265 -18.70 -26.22 -7.56
N TRP A 266 -17.96 -25.54 -8.45
CA TRP A 266 -18.00 -24.07 -8.51
C TRP A 266 -19.39 -23.56 -8.88
N LEU A 267 -20.01 -24.17 -9.88
CA LEU A 267 -21.35 -23.84 -10.35
C LEU A 267 -22.40 -24.11 -9.27
N SER A 268 -22.27 -25.21 -8.53
CA SER A 268 -23.15 -25.51 -7.39
C SER A 268 -22.98 -24.49 -6.26
N MET A 269 -21.75 -24.16 -5.88
CA MET A 269 -21.50 -23.12 -4.87
C MET A 269 -22.09 -21.77 -5.28
N LEU A 270 -21.92 -21.38 -6.55
CA LEU A 270 -22.52 -20.16 -7.09
C LEU A 270 -24.05 -20.23 -7.09
N SER A 271 -24.64 -21.35 -7.49
CA SER A 271 -26.10 -21.53 -7.52
C SER A 271 -26.71 -21.48 -6.13
N LEU A 272 -26.08 -22.12 -5.15
CA LEU A 272 -26.47 -22.05 -3.74
C LEU A 272 -26.34 -20.62 -3.18
N PHE A 273 -25.28 -19.90 -3.53
CA PHE A 273 -25.16 -18.49 -3.16
C PHE A 273 -26.20 -17.60 -3.85
N MET A 274 -26.54 -17.88 -5.11
CA MET A 274 -27.59 -17.16 -5.83
C MET A 274 -28.98 -17.42 -5.24
N SER A 275 -29.25 -18.61 -4.71
CA SER A 275 -30.57 -18.94 -4.15
C SER A 275 -30.84 -18.20 -2.84
N ILE A 276 -29.82 -17.93 -2.03
CA ILE A 276 -29.94 -17.16 -0.78
C ILE A 276 -29.92 -15.63 -1.01
N THR A 277 -29.26 -15.16 -2.08
CA THR A 277 -29.16 -13.71 -2.40
C THR A 277 -30.28 -13.21 -3.33
N GLY A 278 -31.16 -14.11 -3.80
CA GLY A 278 -32.27 -13.76 -4.69
C GLY A 278 -31.87 -13.61 -6.16
N GLY A 279 -30.72 -14.15 -6.57
CA GLY A 279 -30.28 -14.17 -7.97
C GLY A 279 -31.02 -15.21 -8.82
N VAL A 280 -31.35 -16.36 -8.24
CA VAL A 280 -32.10 -17.45 -8.89
C VAL A 280 -33.24 -17.91 -7.97
N SER A 281 -34.39 -18.24 -8.54
CA SER A 281 -35.48 -18.82 -7.76
C SER A 281 -35.04 -20.17 -7.18
N TRP A 282 -35.18 -20.34 -5.87
CA TRP A 282 -34.86 -21.59 -5.18
C TRP A 282 -35.63 -22.79 -5.75
N GLU A 283 -36.80 -22.56 -6.35
CA GLU A 283 -37.59 -23.57 -7.06
C GLU A 283 -36.81 -24.23 -8.21
N GLN A 284 -36.01 -23.45 -8.95
CA GLN A 284 -35.24 -23.97 -10.09
C GLN A 284 -34.15 -24.95 -9.64
N LEU A 285 -33.62 -24.77 -8.43
CA LEU A 285 -32.64 -25.68 -7.85
C LEU A 285 -33.29 -26.96 -7.29
N LEU A 286 -34.59 -26.92 -6.97
CA LEU A 286 -35.31 -28.09 -6.49
C LEU A 286 -35.64 -29.07 -7.62
N VAL A 287 -35.77 -28.62 -8.86
CA VAL A 287 -36.08 -29.48 -10.02
C VAL A 287 -35.18 -30.72 -10.09
N PRO A 288 -33.83 -30.59 -10.16
CA PRO A 288 -32.96 -31.76 -10.20
C PRO A 288 -32.90 -32.51 -8.87
N LEU A 289 -33.11 -31.85 -7.73
CA LEU A 289 -33.06 -32.50 -6.40
C LEU A 289 -34.30 -33.36 -6.12
N HIS A 290 -35.46 -32.93 -6.60
CA HIS A 290 -36.72 -33.68 -6.50
C HIS A 290 -36.63 -34.99 -7.30
N ALA A 291 -35.93 -34.98 -8.44
CA ALA A 291 -35.67 -36.17 -9.25
C ALA A 291 -34.82 -37.21 -8.50
N VAL A 292 -33.83 -36.76 -7.70
CA VAL A 292 -32.97 -37.65 -6.93
C VAL A 292 -33.73 -38.32 -5.78
N SER A 293 -34.28 -37.53 -4.87
CA SER A 293 -35.06 -38.01 -3.72
C SER A 293 -35.65 -36.84 -2.92
N PRO A 294 -36.88 -36.97 -2.36
CA PRO A 294 -37.46 -35.99 -1.45
C PRO A 294 -36.55 -35.63 -0.26
N PHE A 295 -35.67 -36.54 0.18
CA PHE A 295 -34.69 -36.27 1.22
C PHE A 295 -33.80 -35.07 0.89
N TRP A 296 -33.30 -34.97 -0.35
CA TRP A 296 -32.42 -33.88 -0.77
C TRP A 296 -33.13 -32.53 -0.85
N VAL A 297 -34.44 -32.53 -1.10
CA VAL A 297 -35.29 -31.34 -1.00
C VAL A 297 -35.32 -30.82 0.45
N PHE A 298 -35.51 -31.71 1.43
CA PHE A 298 -35.45 -31.30 2.85
C PHE A 298 -34.07 -30.78 3.25
N VAL A 299 -32.99 -31.41 2.77
CA VAL A 299 -31.61 -30.96 3.02
C VAL A 299 -31.37 -29.57 2.42
N PHE A 300 -31.89 -29.30 1.22
CA PHE A 300 -31.80 -27.98 0.59
C PHE A 300 -32.63 -26.91 1.32
N LEU A 301 -33.86 -27.22 1.72
CA LEU A 301 -34.67 -26.30 2.52
C LEU A 301 -34.04 -26.01 3.89
N PHE A 302 -33.40 -27.02 4.50
CA PHE A 302 -32.61 -26.84 5.71
C PHE A 302 -31.43 -25.90 5.46
N TYR A 303 -30.66 -26.11 4.37
CA TYR A 303 -29.57 -25.21 3.98
C TYR A 303 -30.06 -23.77 3.84
N VAL A 304 -31.12 -23.52 3.07
CA VAL A 304 -31.66 -22.17 2.84
C VAL A 304 -32.12 -21.54 4.16
N SER A 305 -32.87 -22.29 4.98
CA SER A 305 -33.36 -21.80 6.27
C SER A 305 -32.22 -21.49 7.23
N PHE A 306 -31.23 -22.38 7.33
CA PHE A 306 -30.06 -22.20 8.17
C PHE A 306 -29.24 -20.99 7.73
N THR A 307 -29.00 -20.84 6.43
CA THR A 307 -28.19 -19.74 5.90
C THR A 307 -28.90 -18.38 5.97
N ILE A 308 -30.23 -18.32 5.86
CA ILE A 308 -30.97 -17.05 5.95
C ILE A 308 -31.24 -16.64 7.41
N PHE A 309 -31.55 -17.59 8.29
CA PHE A 309 -31.98 -17.28 9.66
C PHE A 309 -30.89 -17.42 10.72
N ALA A 310 -29.87 -18.25 10.49
CA ALA A 310 -28.85 -18.54 11.51
C ALA A 310 -27.49 -17.89 11.25
N VAL A 311 -27.19 -17.46 10.02
CA VAL A 311 -25.92 -16.83 9.62
C VAL A 311 -26.16 -15.39 9.17
#